data_AF-A0A7I8KBF2-F1
#
_entry.id   AF-A0A7I8KBF2-F1
#
_cell.length_a   1.000
_cell.length_b   1.000
_cell.length_c   1.000
_cell.angle_alpha   90.00
_cell.angle_beta   90.00
_cell.angle_gamma   90.00
#
_symmetry.space_group_name_H-M   'P 1'
#
loop_
_entity.id
_entity.type
_entity.pdbx_description
1 polymer ?
#
loop_
_entity_poly.entity_id
_entity_poly.type
_entity_poly.pdbx_seq_one_letter_code
_entity_poly.pdbx_strand_id
1 'polypeptide(L)'
;MKDDVAFPLILDGTVREITFRLATAEEIRSSCANDCPISHPNQLTNPFLGLPLESGKCEACGTTEHGECEGHFGYVALPIPIYHPCHVYELKNILNLLCLKCLRMKKGKVSHNLGGKKHRSSCLYCPELPPVSVTEVKTVDGAVGLELKAVSKATFRDGFWNFLGRYGFRYGDSYCRPLLPYECWRLVGASWELDCLNG
;
A
#
# COMPACT_ATOMS: atom_id res chain seq x y z
N MET A 1 18.70 -26.34 -53.56
CA MET A 1 17.71 -26.06 -52.50
C MET A 1 18.21 -24.83 -51.76
N LYS A 2 17.52 -23.70 -51.93
CA LYS A 2 17.72 -22.51 -51.09
C LYS A 2 16.53 -22.55 -50.14
N ASP A 3 16.82 -22.75 -48.86
CA ASP A 3 15.80 -22.79 -47.82
C ASP A 3 15.28 -21.36 -47.63
N ASP A 4 13.99 -21.16 -47.92
CA ASP A 4 13.26 -19.92 -47.62
C ASP A 4 13.15 -19.78 -46.09
N VAL A 5 14.08 -19.02 -45.50
CA VAL A 5 13.99 -18.61 -44.10
C VAL A 5 12.85 -17.60 -44.00
N ALA A 6 11.70 -18.05 -43.50
CA ALA A 6 10.58 -17.18 -43.18
C ALA A 6 11.03 -16.11 -42.17
N PHE A 7 11.09 -14.85 -42.59
CA PHE A 7 11.33 -13.74 -41.68
C PHE A 7 10.17 -13.67 -40.68
N PRO A 8 10.45 -13.56 -39.36
CA PRO A 8 9.38 -13.40 -38.39
C PRO A 8 8.61 -12.13 -38.71
N LEU A 9 7.28 -12.23 -38.74
CA LEU A 9 6.39 -11.08 -38.89
C LEU A 9 6.61 -10.15 -37.69
N ILE A 10 7.31 -9.04 -37.90
CA ILE A 10 7.46 -8.00 -36.87
C ILE A 10 6.14 -7.24 -36.82
N LEU A 11 5.36 -7.41 -35.74
CA LEU A 11 4.22 -6.55 -35.47
C LEU A 11 4.74 -5.18 -35.02
N ASP A 12 4.33 -4.13 -35.74
CA ASP A 12 4.57 -2.75 -35.33
C ASP A 12 3.43 -2.26 -34.42
N GLY A 13 3.75 -1.37 -33.49
CA GLY A 13 2.82 -0.86 -32.49
C GLY A 13 3.21 0.54 -32.03
N THR A 14 2.21 1.42 -31.88
CA THR A 14 2.42 2.79 -31.40
C THR A 14 1.81 2.96 -30.01
N VAL A 15 2.59 3.47 -29.06
CA VAL A 15 2.11 3.83 -27.72
C VAL A 15 1.08 4.96 -27.85
N ARG A 16 -0.13 4.72 -27.33
CA ARG A 16 -1.23 5.70 -27.36
C ARG A 16 -1.43 6.41 -26.01
N GLU A 17 -1.25 5.67 -24.92
CA GLU A 17 -1.52 6.14 -23.57
C GLU A 17 -0.61 5.42 -22.56
N ILE A 18 -0.30 6.10 -21.45
CA ILE A 18 0.37 5.52 -20.29
C ILE A 18 -0.52 5.78 -19.07
N THR A 19 -0.95 4.72 -18.39
CA THR A 19 -1.78 4.80 -17.19
C THR A 19 -0.98 4.39 -15.96
N PHE A 20 -0.98 5.24 -14.93
CA PHE A 20 -0.28 4.97 -13.67
C PHE A 20 -1.21 4.29 -12.65
N ARG A 21 -0.72 3.20 -12.05
CA ARG A 21 -1.43 2.45 -11.01
C ARG A 21 -0.43 1.92 -9.98
N LEU A 22 -0.92 1.59 -8.79
CA LEU A 22 -0.15 0.83 -7.81
C LEU A 22 -0.20 -0.65 -8.17
N ALA A 23 0.96 -1.30 -8.24
CA ALA A 23 1.04 -2.74 -8.46
C ALA A 23 0.50 -3.50 -7.24
N THR A 24 -0.35 -4.48 -7.50
CA THR A 24 -0.82 -5.44 -6.51
C THR A 24 0.28 -6.45 -6.18
N ALA A 25 0.11 -7.17 -5.07
CA ALA A 25 1.04 -8.24 -4.70
C ALA A 25 1.09 -9.37 -5.74
N GLU A 26 0.00 -9.59 -6.48
CA GLU A 26 -0.06 -10.57 -7.57
C GLU A 26 0.70 -10.10 -8.80
N GLU A 27 0.50 -8.85 -9.23
CA GLU A 27 1.23 -8.24 -10.36
C GLU A 27 2.75 -8.17 -10.10
N ILE A 28 3.15 -7.89 -8.85
CA ILE A 28 4.56 -7.95 -8.45
C ILE A 28 5.12 -9.36 -8.62
N ARG A 29 4.40 -10.41 -8.17
CA ARG A 29 4.87 -11.80 -8.35
C ARG A 29 4.90 -12.22 -9.81
N SER A 30 3.85 -11.91 -10.57
CA SER A 30 3.75 -12.31 -11.98
C SER A 30 4.76 -11.63 -12.90
N SER A 31 5.28 -10.46 -12.49
CA SER A 31 6.33 -9.75 -13.24
C SER A 31 7.74 -10.22 -12.93
N CYS A 32 7.93 -11.05 -11.90
CA CYS A 32 9.24 -11.56 -11.51
C CYS A 32 9.69 -12.73 -12.39
N ALA A 33 11.01 -12.89 -12.53
CA ALA A 33 11.58 -14.01 -13.28
C ALA A 33 11.26 -15.39 -12.67
N ASN A 34 11.00 -15.42 -11.36
CA ASN A 34 10.60 -16.63 -10.64
C ASN A 34 9.65 -16.29 -9.49
N ASP A 35 8.92 -17.30 -9.04
CA ASP A 35 7.96 -17.19 -7.93
C ASP A 35 8.61 -17.28 -6.54
N CYS A 36 9.94 -17.33 -6.45
CA CYS A 36 10.65 -17.44 -5.17
C CYS A 36 11.06 -16.05 -4.64
N PRO A 37 10.72 -15.71 -3.38
CA PRO A 37 11.16 -14.46 -2.81
C PRO A 37 12.67 -14.45 -2.56
N ILE A 38 13.28 -13.29 -2.74
CA ILE A 38 14.62 -13.00 -2.25
C ILE A 38 14.57 -12.97 -0.73
N SER A 39 15.30 -13.89 -0.11
CA SER A 39 15.35 -14.10 1.34
C SER A 39 16.74 -13.84 1.92
N HIS A 40 17.79 -13.82 1.09
CA HIS A 40 19.16 -13.56 1.52
C HIS A 40 19.87 -12.54 0.60
N PRO A 41 20.74 -11.67 1.16
CA PRO A 41 21.46 -10.66 0.36
C PRO A 41 22.30 -11.20 -0.79
N ASN A 42 22.84 -12.43 -0.65
CA ASN A 42 23.62 -13.08 -1.72
C ASN A 42 22.80 -13.38 -2.98
N GLN A 43 21.47 -13.39 -2.90
CA GLN A 43 20.59 -13.60 -4.05
C GLN A 43 20.41 -12.33 -4.89
N LEU A 44 20.78 -11.15 -4.37
CA LEU A 44 20.67 -9.87 -5.09
C LEU A 44 21.61 -9.76 -6.29
N THR A 45 22.66 -10.58 -6.32
CA THR A 45 23.62 -10.67 -7.43
C THR A 45 23.41 -11.93 -8.26
N ASN A 46 22.26 -12.60 -8.12
CA ASN A 46 22.01 -13.84 -8.84
C ASN A 46 21.74 -13.56 -10.34
N PRO A 47 22.30 -14.37 -11.27
CA PRO A 47 22.02 -14.29 -12.70
C PRO A 47 20.54 -14.34 -13.13
N PHE A 48 19.58 -14.76 -12.30
CA PHE A 48 18.15 -14.67 -12.65
C PHE A 48 17.58 -13.24 -12.59
N LEU A 49 18.27 -12.29 -11.93
CA LEU A 49 17.89 -10.87 -11.90
C LEU A 49 18.48 -10.06 -13.07
N GLY A 50 19.29 -10.71 -13.90
CA GLY A 50 20.04 -10.11 -15.00
C GLY A 50 21.52 -10.49 -14.97
N LEU A 51 22.33 -9.85 -15.80
CA LEU A 51 23.77 -10.09 -15.88
C LEU A 51 24.54 -9.05 -15.05
N PRO A 52 24.94 -9.35 -13.79
CA PRO A 52 25.70 -8.41 -12.98
C PRO A 52 27.18 -8.27 -13.40
N LEU A 53 27.70 -9.21 -14.19
CA LEU A 53 29.11 -9.28 -14.61
C LEU A 53 29.22 -9.40 -16.12
N GLU A 54 30.31 -8.88 -16.71
CA GLU A 54 30.69 -8.92 -18.13
C GLU A 54 30.85 -10.33 -18.73
N SER A 55 30.64 -11.38 -17.94
CA SER A 55 30.61 -12.77 -18.42
C SER A 55 29.58 -13.57 -17.62
N GLY A 56 28.87 -14.47 -18.29
CA GLY A 56 27.83 -15.30 -17.68
C GLY A 56 26.63 -15.46 -18.59
N LYS A 57 25.62 -16.16 -18.09
CA LYS A 57 24.33 -16.36 -18.77
C LYS A 57 23.22 -15.94 -17.81
N CYS A 58 22.28 -15.15 -18.29
CA CYS A 58 21.08 -14.81 -17.53
C CYS A 58 20.23 -16.08 -17.38
N GLU A 59 19.85 -16.42 -16.15
CA GLU A 59 19.04 -17.62 -15.90
C GLU A 59 17.56 -17.42 -16.29
N ALA A 60 17.12 -16.17 -16.46
CA ALA A 60 15.73 -15.85 -16.80
C ALA A 60 15.48 -15.75 -18.31
N CYS A 61 16.25 -14.95 -19.06
CA CYS A 61 16.10 -14.83 -20.53
C CYS A 61 17.06 -15.69 -21.33
N GLY A 62 18.12 -16.24 -20.72
CA GLY A 62 19.10 -17.09 -21.40
C GLY A 62 20.19 -16.35 -22.18
N THR A 63 20.14 -15.03 -22.24
CA THR A 63 21.13 -14.18 -22.90
C THR A 63 22.51 -14.28 -22.23
N THR A 64 23.57 -14.28 -23.03
CA THR A 64 24.98 -14.23 -22.57
C THR A 64 25.66 -12.89 -22.87
N GLU A 65 25.09 -12.09 -23.78
CA GLU A 65 25.67 -10.81 -24.19
C GLU A 65 25.16 -9.63 -23.33
N HIS A 66 26.08 -8.73 -23.00
CA HIS A 66 25.77 -7.49 -22.30
C HIS A 66 24.99 -6.54 -23.21
N GLY A 67 23.88 -6.00 -22.72
CA GLY A 67 23.00 -5.10 -23.48
C GLY A 67 21.81 -5.80 -24.14
N GLU A 68 21.83 -7.13 -24.27
CA GLU A 68 20.68 -7.92 -24.73
C GLU A 68 19.76 -8.37 -23.57
N CYS A 69 20.20 -8.21 -22.33
CA CYS A 69 19.39 -8.44 -21.13
C CYS A 69 19.00 -7.09 -20.52
N GLU A 70 17.70 -6.77 -20.53
CA GLU A 70 17.15 -5.54 -19.94
C GLU A 70 17.05 -5.60 -18.39
N GLY A 71 17.36 -6.76 -17.81
CA GLY A 71 17.18 -7.06 -16.40
C GLY A 71 15.82 -7.68 -16.09
N HIS A 72 15.73 -8.28 -14.90
CA HIS A 72 14.52 -8.99 -14.47
C HIS A 72 14.12 -8.62 -13.06
N PHE A 73 12.82 -8.54 -12.82
CA PHE A 73 12.31 -8.27 -11.48
C PHE A 73 12.45 -9.48 -10.56
N GLY A 74 12.69 -9.18 -9.29
CA GLY A 74 12.51 -10.09 -8.17
C GLY A 74 11.75 -9.36 -7.06
N TYR A 75 11.36 -10.09 -6.02
CA TYR A 75 10.61 -9.53 -4.91
C TYR A 75 11.11 -10.02 -3.55
N VAL A 76 10.92 -9.19 -2.53
CA VAL A 76 11.15 -9.57 -1.12
C VAL A 76 9.78 -9.71 -0.45
N ALA A 77 9.50 -10.89 0.10
CA ALA A 77 8.30 -11.10 0.89
C ALA A 77 8.50 -10.55 2.31
N LEU A 78 7.81 -9.46 2.64
CA LEU A 78 7.83 -8.92 4.01
C LEU A 78 6.91 -9.76 4.91
N PRO A 79 7.34 -10.13 6.13
CA PRO A 79 6.54 -10.96 7.03
C PRO A 79 5.31 -10.23 7.58
N ILE A 80 5.35 -8.89 7.57
CA ILE A 80 4.25 -8.01 7.96
C ILE A 80 4.14 -6.85 6.97
N PRO A 81 2.94 -6.28 6.76
CA PRO A 81 2.81 -5.08 5.96
C PRO A 81 3.54 -3.91 6.62
N ILE A 82 4.06 -3.01 5.80
CA ILE A 82 4.67 -1.75 6.22
C ILE A 82 3.97 -0.60 5.50
N TYR A 83 4.08 0.60 6.05
CA TYR A 83 3.68 1.78 5.30
C TYR A 83 4.70 2.08 4.21
N HIS A 84 4.22 2.33 2.99
CA HIS A 84 5.07 2.89 1.94
C HIS A 84 5.37 4.36 2.29
N PRO A 85 6.64 4.79 2.40
CA PRO A 85 7.00 6.13 2.88
C PRO A 85 6.33 7.27 2.09
N CYS A 86 6.17 7.10 0.77
CA CYS A 86 5.54 8.11 -0.09
C CYS A 86 4.01 8.14 -0.05
N HIS A 87 3.35 7.26 0.71
CA HIS A 87 1.88 7.14 0.72
C HIS A 87 1.25 7.32 2.12
N VAL A 88 2.05 7.57 3.15
CA VAL A 88 1.54 7.76 4.52
C VAL A 88 0.59 8.96 4.60
N TYR A 89 0.92 10.04 3.89
CA TYR A 89 0.14 11.27 3.88
C TYR A 89 -1.24 11.07 3.23
N GLU A 90 -1.29 10.38 2.09
CA GLU A 90 -2.50 10.03 1.36
C GLU A 90 -3.39 9.12 2.20
N LEU A 91 -2.80 8.08 2.81
CA LEU A 91 -3.51 7.17 3.72
C LEU A 91 -4.13 7.92 4.90
N LYS A 92 -3.38 8.82 5.55
CA LYS A 92 -3.91 9.68 6.61
C LYS A 92 -5.15 10.47 6.13
N ASN A 93 -5.09 11.05 4.94
CA ASN A 93 -6.19 11.84 4.41
C ASN A 93 -7.43 10.98 4.14
N ILE A 94 -7.26 9.84 3.47
CA ILE A 94 -8.35 8.88 3.20
C ILE A 94 -8.98 8.40 4.51
N LEU A 95 -8.17 7.94 5.47
CA LEU A 95 -8.68 7.44 6.75
C LEU A 95 -9.43 8.51 7.57
N ASN A 96 -9.06 9.79 7.45
CA ASN A 96 -9.79 10.87 8.11
C ASN A 96 -11.15 11.16 7.45
N LEU A 97 -11.33 10.83 6.16
CA LEU A 97 -12.62 10.91 5.46
C LEU A 97 -13.56 9.76 5.84
N LEU A 98 -13.02 8.63 6.30
CA LEU A 98 -13.77 7.44 6.67
C LEU A 98 -14.13 7.41 8.16
N CYS A 99 -15.26 6.78 8.48
CA CYS A 99 -15.60 6.35 9.83
C CYS A 99 -14.84 5.08 10.17
N LEU A 100 -13.87 5.11 11.10
CA LEU A 100 -13.05 3.93 11.41
C LEU A 100 -13.83 2.77 12.09
N LYS A 101 -15.11 2.96 12.43
CA LYS A 101 -15.99 1.88 12.92
C LYS A 101 -16.74 1.17 11.79
N CYS A 102 -17.34 1.90 10.86
CA CYS A 102 -18.20 1.34 9.81
C CYS A 102 -17.65 1.50 8.38
N LEU A 103 -16.51 2.17 8.23
CA LEU A 103 -15.79 2.47 6.99
C LEU A 103 -16.57 3.29 5.96
N ARG A 104 -17.74 3.80 6.31
CA ARG A 104 -18.49 4.74 5.45
C ARG A 104 -17.86 6.12 5.50
N MET A 105 -17.93 6.84 4.37
CA MET A 105 -17.56 8.25 4.28
C MET A 105 -18.31 9.09 5.31
N LYS A 106 -17.57 9.93 6.05
CA LYS A 106 -18.15 10.92 6.95
C LYS A 106 -18.72 12.07 6.12
N LYS A 107 -19.97 12.46 6.34
CA LYS A 107 -20.54 13.63 5.66
C LYS A 107 -19.99 14.91 6.28
N GLY A 108 -19.14 15.63 5.54
CA GLY A 108 -18.66 16.95 5.89
C GLY A 108 -18.56 17.81 4.64
N LYS A 109 -18.89 19.10 4.74
CA LYS A 109 -18.60 20.06 3.67
C LYS A 109 -17.08 20.12 3.52
N VAL A 110 -16.54 19.66 2.40
CA VAL A 110 -15.15 19.94 2.01
C VAL A 110 -15.07 21.43 1.79
N SER A 111 -14.66 22.19 2.82
CA SER A 111 -14.40 23.61 2.67
C SER A 111 -13.09 23.75 1.92
N HIS A 112 -13.16 23.98 0.61
CA HIS A 112 -12.08 24.60 -0.15
C HIS A 112 -11.99 26.07 0.28
N ASN A 113 -11.53 26.37 1.50
CA ASN A 113 -11.13 27.73 1.90
C ASN A 113 -10.12 27.71 3.05
N LEU A 114 -9.06 28.50 2.88
CA LEU A 114 -8.03 28.81 3.87
C LEU A 114 -8.69 29.47 5.10
N GLY A 115 -8.48 28.92 6.31
CA GLY A 115 -8.60 29.68 7.56
C GLY A 115 -9.82 29.48 8.48
N GLY A 116 -10.69 28.49 8.26
CA GLY A 116 -11.86 28.23 9.13
C GLY A 116 -11.75 26.97 10.00
N LYS A 117 -12.17 27.05 11.29
CA LYS A 117 -12.19 25.92 12.25
C LYS A 117 -12.90 24.69 11.64
N LYS A 118 -12.14 23.61 11.43
CA LYS A 118 -12.63 22.34 10.83
C LYS A 118 -13.70 21.70 11.73
N HIS A 119 -14.97 21.84 11.37
CA HIS A 119 -16.02 21.01 11.97
C HIS A 119 -15.78 19.56 11.53
N ARG A 120 -15.26 18.74 12.43
CA ARG A 120 -14.93 17.34 12.19
C ARG A 120 -16.22 16.59 11.88
N SER A 121 -16.34 16.07 10.66
CA SER A 121 -17.55 15.37 10.22
C SER A 121 -17.77 14.11 11.06
N SER A 122 -18.93 14.03 11.70
CA SER A 122 -19.38 12.85 12.41
C SER A 122 -19.95 11.82 11.42
N CYS A 123 -19.89 10.55 11.79
CA CYS A 123 -20.52 9.51 11.00
C CYS A 123 -22.03 9.50 11.26
N LEU A 124 -22.85 9.60 10.21
CA LEU A 124 -24.32 9.51 10.35
C LEU A 124 -24.81 8.13 10.83
N TYR A 125 -24.02 7.09 10.59
CA TYR A 125 -24.37 5.70 10.91
C TYR A 125 -23.81 5.25 12.27
N CYS A 126 -22.97 6.06 12.90
CA CYS A 126 -22.33 5.75 14.18
C CYS A 126 -22.35 7.00 15.07
N PRO A 127 -23.53 7.43 15.55
CA PRO A 127 -23.67 8.64 16.37
C PRO A 127 -22.89 8.56 17.69
N GLU A 128 -22.79 7.34 18.25
CA GLU A 128 -22.04 7.05 19.48
C GLU A 128 -20.52 6.97 19.29
N LEU A 129 -20.01 7.11 18.05
CA LEU A 129 -18.58 7.03 17.83
C LEU A 129 -17.91 8.29 18.38
N PRO A 130 -16.96 8.16 19.33
CA PRO A 130 -16.21 9.31 19.77
C PRO A 130 -15.44 9.91 18.59
N PRO A 131 -15.27 11.23 18.57
CA PRO A 131 -14.51 11.85 17.50
C PRO A 131 -13.05 11.39 17.60
N VAL A 132 -12.50 10.94 16.48
CA VAL A 132 -11.11 10.46 16.34
C VAL A 132 -10.51 11.07 15.09
N SER A 133 -9.23 11.44 15.16
CA SER A 133 -8.42 11.85 14.01
C SER A 133 -7.21 10.94 13.81
N VAL A 134 -6.80 10.77 12.56
CA VAL A 134 -5.54 10.12 12.20
C VAL A 134 -4.48 11.18 11.94
N THR A 135 -3.30 11.03 12.53
CA THR A 135 -2.17 11.96 12.37
C THR A 135 -0.92 11.22 11.97
N GLU A 136 -0.01 11.90 11.26
CA GLU A 136 1.34 11.40 11.00
C GLU A 136 2.20 11.54 12.24
N VAL A 137 3.05 10.55 12.47
CA VAL A 137 4.11 10.56 13.47
C VAL A 137 5.42 10.20 12.80
N LYS A 138 6.49 10.94 13.14
CA LYS A 138 7.84 10.61 12.69
C LYS A 138 8.60 10.01 13.85
N THR A 139 9.20 8.85 13.64
CA THR A 139 10.09 8.22 14.60
C THR A 139 11.48 8.85 14.53
N VAL A 140 12.28 8.60 15.56
CA VAL A 140 13.64 9.17 15.68
C VAL A 140 14.59 8.71 14.58
N ASP A 141 14.32 7.55 13.97
CA ASP A 141 15.06 6.98 12.83
C ASP A 141 14.55 7.49 11.47
N GLY A 142 13.59 8.43 11.46
CA GLY A 142 13.05 9.03 10.25
C GLY A 142 11.91 8.26 9.59
N ALA A 143 11.50 7.09 10.13
CA ALA A 143 10.31 6.42 9.62
C ALA A 143 9.04 7.24 9.91
N VAL A 144 8.05 7.11 9.03
CA VAL A 144 6.77 7.82 9.14
C VAL A 144 5.66 6.80 9.37
N GLY A 145 4.91 6.97 10.45
CA GLY A 145 3.78 6.14 10.81
C GLY A 145 2.50 6.94 11.00
N LEU A 146 1.42 6.24 11.35
CA LEU A 146 0.12 6.83 11.66
C LEU A 146 -0.23 6.60 13.13
N GLU A 147 -0.90 7.59 13.71
CA GLU A 147 -1.41 7.55 15.07
C GLU A 147 -2.91 7.88 15.06
N LEU A 148 -3.68 7.13 15.85
CA LEU A 148 -5.06 7.48 16.19
C LEU A 148 -5.04 8.38 17.42
N LYS A 149 -5.79 9.48 17.36
CA LYS A 149 -5.89 10.45 18.44
C LYS A 149 -7.35 10.80 18.73
N ALA A 150 -7.75 10.63 19.98
CA ALA A 150 -9.00 11.17 20.51
C ALA A 150 -8.95 12.70 20.38
N VAL A 151 -10.05 13.32 19.93
CA VAL A 151 -10.08 14.78 19.72
C VAL A 151 -9.90 15.55 21.02
N SER A 152 -10.34 14.98 22.14
CA SER A 152 -10.19 15.57 23.46
C SER A 152 -9.64 14.54 24.45
N LYS A 153 -8.66 14.95 25.24
CA LYS A 153 -8.17 14.16 26.38
C LYS A 153 -9.26 13.94 27.42
N ALA A 154 -10.16 14.92 27.59
CA ALA A 154 -11.25 14.85 28.57
C ALA A 154 -12.31 13.79 28.23
N THR A 155 -12.40 13.37 26.95
CA THR A 155 -13.35 12.33 26.52
C THR A 155 -12.77 10.93 26.58
N PHE A 156 -11.46 10.79 26.87
CA PHE A 156 -10.82 9.50 26.96
C PHE A 156 -11.26 8.75 28.22
N ARG A 157 -11.59 7.47 28.06
CA ARG A 157 -12.02 6.55 29.12
C ARG A 157 -11.52 5.16 28.77
N ASP A 158 -11.47 4.27 29.76
CA ASP A 158 -11.14 2.87 29.50
C ASP A 158 -12.05 2.27 28.44
N GLY A 159 -11.46 1.55 27.49
CA GLY A 159 -12.18 0.98 26.35
C GLY A 159 -12.55 1.98 25.26
N PHE A 160 -12.03 3.22 25.26
CA PHE A 160 -12.28 4.22 24.21
C PHE A 160 -12.08 3.67 22.79
N TRP A 161 -11.05 2.83 22.59
CA TRP A 161 -10.69 2.24 21.29
C TRP A 161 -11.50 0.98 20.92
N ASN A 162 -12.43 0.52 21.77
CA ASN A 162 -13.19 -0.72 21.54
C ASN A 162 -14.08 -0.69 20.29
N PHE A 163 -14.33 0.49 19.70
CA PHE A 163 -15.05 0.59 18.44
C PHE A 163 -14.31 -0.09 17.27
N LEU A 164 -12.98 -0.28 17.37
CA LEU A 164 -12.19 -1.06 16.41
C LEU A 164 -12.29 -2.57 16.65
N GLY A 165 -13.01 -3.01 17.69
CA GLY A 165 -13.11 -4.40 18.07
C GLY A 165 -13.72 -5.30 17.01
N ARG A 166 -14.49 -4.75 16.05
CA ARG A 166 -14.99 -5.48 14.87
C ARG A 166 -13.84 -5.97 13.97
N TYR A 167 -12.71 -5.27 13.96
CA TYR A 167 -11.52 -5.62 13.19
C TYR A 167 -10.49 -6.42 14.02
N GLY A 168 -10.82 -6.75 15.27
CA GLY A 168 -9.94 -7.48 16.19
C GLY A 168 -9.05 -6.59 17.08
N PHE A 169 -9.23 -5.26 17.05
CA PHE A 169 -8.36 -4.34 17.80
C PHE A 169 -9.10 -3.75 19.00
N ARG A 170 -8.69 -4.13 20.21
CA ARG A 170 -9.29 -3.69 21.49
C ARG A 170 -8.22 -3.29 22.51
N TYR A 171 -7.26 -2.51 22.07
CA TYR A 171 -6.13 -2.08 22.89
C TYR A 171 -5.90 -0.57 22.78
N GLY A 172 -5.09 -0.05 23.70
CA GLY A 172 -4.77 1.37 23.85
C GLY A 172 -5.30 1.90 25.18
N ASP A 173 -4.38 2.43 25.97
CA ASP A 173 -4.58 2.95 27.34
C ASP A 173 -4.40 4.48 27.41
N SER A 174 -4.12 5.11 26.27
CA SER A 174 -3.92 6.55 26.14
C SER A 174 -4.89 7.19 25.15
N TYR A 175 -5.04 8.51 25.25
CA TYR A 175 -5.82 9.35 24.33
C TYR A 175 -5.28 9.34 22.90
N CYS A 176 -4.08 8.82 22.69
CA CYS A 176 -3.55 8.48 21.39
C CYS A 176 -2.90 7.10 21.40
N ARG A 177 -2.86 6.43 20.25
CA ARG A 177 -2.20 5.14 20.07
C ARG A 177 -1.74 4.95 18.63
N PRO A 178 -0.69 4.15 18.38
CA PRO A 178 -0.30 3.79 17.02
C PRO A 178 -1.48 3.18 16.23
N LEU A 179 -1.56 3.55 14.95
CA LEU A 179 -2.28 2.79 13.94
C LEU A 179 -1.24 1.94 13.21
N LEU A 180 -1.24 0.63 13.44
CA LEU A 180 -0.24 -0.23 12.84
C LEU A 180 -0.53 -0.43 11.34
N PRO A 181 0.49 -0.66 10.50
CA PRO A 181 0.28 -0.94 9.08
C PRO A 181 -0.71 -2.09 8.83
N TYR A 182 -0.64 -3.16 9.64
CA TYR A 182 -1.57 -4.28 9.57
C TYR A 182 -3.02 -3.87 9.87
N GLU A 183 -3.24 -3.00 10.86
CA GLU A 183 -4.58 -2.50 11.18
C GLU A 183 -5.12 -1.65 10.05
N CYS A 184 -4.29 -0.75 9.50
CA CYS A 184 -4.66 0.07 8.35
C CYS A 184 -5.00 -0.80 7.14
N TRP A 185 -4.18 -1.82 6.86
CA TRP A 185 -4.44 -2.77 5.78
C TRP A 185 -5.77 -3.52 5.99
N ARG A 186 -6.08 -3.96 7.22
CA ARG A 186 -7.36 -4.59 7.55
C ARG A 186 -8.55 -3.63 7.41
N LEU A 187 -8.41 -2.37 7.82
CA LEU A 187 -9.46 -1.35 7.69
C LEU A 187 -9.73 -1.01 6.22
N VAL A 188 -8.69 -0.81 5.41
CA VAL A 188 -8.84 -0.50 3.98
C VAL A 188 -9.35 -1.72 3.21
N GLY A 189 -8.83 -2.92 3.48
CA GLY A 189 -9.29 -4.17 2.85
C GLY A 189 -10.76 -4.47 3.14
N ALA A 190 -11.21 -4.27 4.38
CA ALA A 190 -12.62 -4.44 4.75
C ALA A 190 -13.55 -3.38 4.12
N SER A 191 -13.03 -2.23 3.71
CA SER A 191 -13.80 -1.21 2.98
C SER A 191 -14.15 -1.71 1.58
N TRP A 192 -13.22 -2.39 0.91
CA TRP A 192 -13.39 -2.91 -0.44
C TRP A 192 -14.43 -4.05 -0.50
N GLU A 193 -14.42 -4.97 0.46
CA GLU A 193 -15.42 -6.04 0.56
C GLU A 193 -16.86 -5.50 0.76
N LEU A 194 -17.01 -4.38 1.47
CA LEU A 194 -18.32 -3.76 1.71
C LEU A 194 -18.85 -3.02 0.46
N ASP A 195 -17.98 -2.46 -0.37
CA ASP A 195 -18.38 -1.79 -1.61
C ASP A 195 -18.72 -2.81 -2.71
N CYS A 196 -18.03 -3.95 -2.78
CA CYS A 196 -18.38 -5.04 -3.71
C CYS A 196 -19.70 -5.76 -3.38
N LEU A 197 -20.18 -5.71 -2.14
CA LEU A 197 -21.47 -6.31 -1.74
C LEU A 197 -22.67 -5.36 -1.92
N ASN A 198 -22.44 -4.08 -2.24
CA ASN A 198 -23.49 -3.08 -2.46
C ASN A 198 -23.49 -2.52 -3.89
N GLY A 199 -22.74 -3.15 -4.81
CA GLY A 199 -22.67 -2.83 -6.24
C GLY A 199 -23.36 -3.88 -7.10
#